data_AF-A0A973BAD3-F1
#
_entry.id   AF-A0A973BAD3-F1
#
_cell.length_a   1.000
_cell.length_b   1.000
_cell.length_c   1.000
_cell.angle_alpha   90.00
_cell.angle_beta   90.00
_cell.angle_gamma   90.00
#
_symmetry.space_group_name_H-M   'P 1'
#
loop_
_entity.id
_entity.type
_entity.pdbx_description
1 polymer ?
#
loop_
_entity_poly.entity_id
_entity_poly.type
_entity_poly.pdbx_seq_one_letter_code
_entity_poly.pdbx_strand_id
1 'polypeptide(L)'
;MITEIAPYLNEDVPMFTQKLYNGVGYAEDPGKGISFGMSRSTVIAEALVDSFLKNESKKEQVESAIRALSMKGMAIDRLHLNKHTALTPKFPKYE
;
A
#
# COMPACT_ATOMS: atom_id res chain seq x y z
N MET A 1 10.99 20.26 15.99
CA MET A 1 10.50 18.87 16.12
C MET A 1 10.84 18.00 14.89
N ILE A 2 10.27 18.19 13.70
CA ILE A 2 10.68 17.38 12.51
C ILE A 2 12.16 17.58 12.15
N THR A 3 12.65 18.82 12.18
CA THR A 3 14.06 19.16 11.92
C THR A 3 15.04 18.53 12.91
N GLU A 4 14.61 18.26 14.15
CA GLU A 4 15.45 17.64 15.18
C GLU A 4 15.62 16.14 14.96
N ILE A 5 14.58 15.47 14.45
CA ILE A 5 14.62 14.02 14.19
C ILE A 5 15.04 13.69 12.76
N ALA A 6 14.97 14.64 11.83
CA ALA A 6 15.27 14.44 10.41
C ALA A 6 16.63 13.77 10.14
N PRO A 7 17.74 14.10 10.85
CA PRO A 7 19.03 13.44 10.64
C PRO A 7 19.03 11.93 10.95
N TYR A 8 18.01 11.43 11.66
CA TYR A 8 17.89 10.04 12.07
C TYR A 8 16.85 9.26 11.26
N LEU A 9 16.17 9.89 10.29
CA LEU A 9 15.16 9.26 9.45
C LEU A 9 15.78 8.83 8.12
N ASN A 10 15.42 7.64 7.65
CA ASN A 10 15.71 7.23 6.27
C ASN A 10 14.90 8.08 5.28
N GLU A 11 15.33 8.14 4.02
CA GLU A 11 14.56 8.85 2.98
C GLU A 11 13.29 8.11 2.56
N ASP A 12 13.35 6.78 2.56
CA ASP A 12 12.29 5.91 2.08
C ASP A 12 11.15 5.70 3.10
N VAL A 13 9.99 5.33 2.57
CA VAL A 13 8.83 4.90 3.36
C VAL A 13 8.42 3.48 2.95
N PRO A 14 7.75 2.71 3.82
CA PRO A 14 7.29 1.37 3.46
C PRO A 14 6.40 1.38 2.21
N MET A 15 6.45 0.29 1.43
CA MET A 15 5.53 0.10 0.31
C MET A 15 4.07 0.23 0.75
N PHE A 16 3.21 0.66 -0.18
CA PHE A 16 1.77 0.87 0.03
C PHE A 16 1.42 2.00 1.01
N THR A 17 2.37 2.86 1.38
CA THR A 17 2.13 4.07 2.17
C THR A 17 2.17 5.33 1.30
N GLN A 18 1.47 6.38 1.72
CA GLN A 18 1.66 7.73 1.20
C GLN A 18 2.84 8.37 1.94
N LYS A 19 3.87 8.78 1.20
CA LYS A 19 4.98 9.54 1.78
C LYS A 19 4.50 10.93 2.23
N LEU A 20 4.72 11.25 3.51
CA LEU A 20 4.43 12.57 4.09
C LEU A 20 5.70 13.40 4.27
N TYR A 21 6.79 12.74 4.69
CA TYR A 21 8.13 13.30 4.83
C TYR A 21 9.17 12.17 4.64
N ASN A 22 10.46 12.49 4.61
CA ASN A 22 11.52 11.47 4.63
C ASN A 22 11.34 10.58 5.86
N GLY A 23 11.18 9.27 5.65
CA GLY A 23 11.02 8.29 6.71
C GLY A 23 9.65 8.28 7.38
N VAL A 24 8.71 9.12 6.91
CA VAL A 24 7.35 9.23 7.47
C VAL A 24 6.32 8.90 6.40
N GLY A 25 5.71 7.73 6.53
CA GLY A 25 4.62 7.25 5.68
C GLY A 25 3.28 7.23 6.40
N TYR A 26 2.20 7.33 5.63
CA TYR A 26 0.83 7.20 6.09
C TYR A 26 0.12 6.04 5.40
N ALA A 27 -0.58 5.22 6.18
CA ALA A 27 -1.54 4.26 5.70
C ALA A 27 -2.65 4.10 6.74
N GLU A 28 -3.87 3.85 6.28
CA GLU A 28 -4.99 3.54 7.16
C GLU A 28 -4.88 2.11 7.70
N ASP A 29 -5.28 1.93 8.96
CA ASP A 29 -5.41 0.61 9.56
C ASP A 29 -6.50 -0.18 8.79
N PRO A 30 -6.18 -1.34 8.19
CA PRO A 30 -7.17 -2.20 7.53
C PRO A 30 -8.20 -2.82 8.51
N GLY A 31 -7.95 -2.72 9.82
CA GLY A 31 -8.72 -3.33 10.89
C GLY A 31 -8.38 -4.81 11.08
N LYS A 32 -9.15 -5.49 11.95
CA LYS A 32 -9.06 -6.93 12.22
C LYS A 32 -7.70 -7.43 12.76
N GLY A 33 -6.89 -6.54 13.31
CA GLY A 33 -5.62 -6.91 13.95
C GLY A 33 -4.50 -7.34 12.99
N ILE A 34 -4.62 -7.02 11.70
CA ILE A 34 -3.54 -7.24 10.72
C ILE A 34 -2.88 -5.92 10.36
N SER A 35 -1.58 -5.94 10.05
CA SER A 35 -0.88 -4.73 9.62
C SER A 35 -1.29 -4.31 8.20
N PHE A 36 -1.17 -3.03 7.87
CA PHE A 36 -1.45 -2.51 6.52
C PHE A 36 -0.63 -3.26 5.45
N GLY A 37 0.65 -3.51 5.73
CA GLY A 37 1.55 -4.22 4.82
C GLY A 37 1.08 -5.66 4.58
N MET A 38 0.71 -6.37 5.65
CA MET A 38 0.16 -7.72 5.53
C MET A 38 -1.14 -7.73 4.72
N SER A 39 -2.05 -6.78 4.97
CA SER A 39 -3.33 -6.68 4.26
C SER A 39 -3.18 -6.59 2.73
N ARG A 40 -2.21 -5.80 2.23
CA ARG A 40 -1.98 -5.63 0.78
C ARG A 40 -1.14 -6.77 0.22
N SER A 41 -0.07 -7.16 0.93
CA SER A 41 0.82 -8.23 0.50
C SER A 41 0.11 -9.57 0.38
N THR A 42 -0.80 -9.91 1.29
CA THR A 42 -1.57 -11.16 1.21
C THR A 42 -2.39 -11.23 -0.08
N VAL A 43 -3.11 -10.17 -0.44
CA VAL A 43 -3.94 -10.15 -1.66
C VAL A 43 -3.08 -10.28 -2.93
N ILE A 44 -1.93 -9.59 -2.97
CA ILE A 44 -1.00 -9.68 -4.10
C ILE A 44 -0.41 -11.09 -4.18
N ALA A 45 0.06 -11.63 -3.06
CA ALA A 45 0.69 -12.95 -3.02
C ALA A 45 -0.27 -14.06 -3.44
N GLU A 46 -1.50 -14.08 -2.90
CA GLU A 46 -2.55 -15.04 -3.28
C GLU A 46 -2.81 -15.00 -4.79
N ALA A 47 -2.98 -13.80 -5.36
CA ALA A 47 -3.25 -13.64 -6.79
C ALA A 47 -2.08 -14.10 -7.67
N LEU A 48 -0.84 -13.84 -7.26
CA LEU A 48 0.36 -14.29 -7.98
C LEU A 48 0.50 -15.80 -7.92
N VAL A 49 0.23 -16.44 -6.78
CA VAL A 49 0.25 -17.90 -6.63
C VAL A 49 -0.83 -18.54 -7.51
N ASP A 50 -2.06 -18.04 -7.46
CA ASP A 50 -3.17 -18.55 -8.28
C ASP A 50 -2.88 -18.44 -9.78
N SER A 51 -2.30 -17.31 -10.20
CA SER A 51 -1.91 -17.06 -11.58
C SER A 51 -0.76 -17.97 -12.02
N PHE A 52 0.25 -18.15 -11.17
CA PHE A 52 1.35 -19.08 -11.40
C PHE A 52 0.84 -20.52 -11.59
N LEU A 53 -0.09 -20.98 -10.74
CA LEU A 53 -0.67 -22.33 -10.85
C LEU A 53 -1.45 -22.56 -12.15
N LYS A 54 -1.93 -21.48 -12.80
CA LYS A 54 -2.60 -21.53 -14.12
C LYS A 54 -1.63 -21.47 -15.30
N ASN A 55 -0.32 -21.41 -15.05
CA ASN A 55 0.72 -21.16 -16.06
C ASN A 55 0.50 -19.85 -16.84
N GLU A 56 -0.09 -18.84 -16.19
CA GLU A 56 -0.25 -17.50 -16.76
C GLU A 56 1.12 -16.83 -16.93
N SER A 57 1.28 -16.06 -18.00
CA SER A 57 2.47 -15.26 -18.28
C SER A 57 2.71 -14.19 -17.19
N LYS A 58 3.92 -13.62 -17.12
CA LYS A 58 4.24 -12.54 -16.17
C LYS A 58 3.30 -11.35 -16.28
N LYS A 59 2.85 -11.03 -17.50
CA LYS A 59 1.90 -9.94 -17.74
C LYS A 59 0.55 -10.27 -17.10
N GLU A 60 0.04 -11.47 -17.35
CA GLU A 60 -1.21 -11.96 -16.78
C GLU A 60 -1.15 -12.06 -15.25
N GLN A 61 0.00 -12.44 -14.68
CA GLN A 61 0.24 -12.42 -13.23
C GLN A 61 0.08 -11.03 -12.62
N VAL A 62 0.69 -10.01 -13.22
CA VAL A 62 0.52 -8.62 -12.76
C VAL A 62 -0.94 -8.19 -12.87
N GLU A 63 -1.59 -8.46 -13.99
CA GLU A 63 -3.00 -8.12 -14.18
C GLU A 63 -3.90 -8.86 -13.18
N SER A 64 -3.60 -10.11 -12.84
CA SER A 64 -4.30 -10.90 -11.83
C SER A 64 -4.17 -10.29 -10.44
N ALA A 65 -2.99 -9.82 -10.04
CA ALA A 65 -2.79 -9.09 -8.78
C ALA A 65 -3.58 -7.77 -8.73
N ILE A 66 -3.58 -7.00 -9.83
CA ILE A 66 -4.36 -5.75 -9.94
C ILE A 66 -5.86 -6.03 -9.82
N ARG A 67 -6.36 -7.06 -10.52
CA ARG A 67 -7.76 -7.49 -10.42
C ARG A 67 -8.12 -7.91 -8.99
N ALA A 68 -7.24 -8.66 -8.31
CA ALA A 68 -7.48 -9.11 -6.94
C ALA A 68 -7.61 -7.94 -5.95
N LEU A 69 -6.73 -6.94 -6.05
CA LEU A 69 -6.83 -5.70 -5.27
C LEU A 69 -8.17 -4.98 -5.55
N SER A 70 -8.51 -4.81 -6.83
CA SER A 70 -9.75 -4.15 -7.24
C SER A 70 -11.01 -4.87 -6.71
N MET A 71 -11.04 -6.19 -6.74
CA MET A 71 -12.17 -6.98 -6.19
C MET A 71 -12.34 -6.82 -4.68
N LYS A 72 -11.26 -6.50 -3.96
CA LYS A 72 -11.31 -6.17 -2.52
C LYS A 72 -11.63 -4.70 -2.25
N GLY A 73 -11.87 -3.90 -3.30
CA GLY A 73 -12.13 -2.46 -3.22
C GLY A 73 -10.87 -1.62 -3.00
N MET A 74 -9.68 -2.16 -3.29
CA MET A 74 -8.42 -1.44 -3.19
C MET A 74 -8.03 -0.87 -4.55
N ALA A 75 -7.95 0.46 -4.66
CA ALA A 75 -7.45 1.12 -5.85
C ALA A 75 -5.90 1.17 -5.83
N ILE A 76 -5.27 0.82 -6.95
CA ILE A 76 -3.81 0.65 -7.02
C ILE A 76 -3.04 1.96 -6.76
N ASP A 77 -3.64 3.09 -7.11
CA ASP A 77 -3.12 4.44 -6.90
C ASP A 77 -3.40 4.98 -5.48
N ARG A 78 -4.20 4.25 -4.67
CA ARG A 78 -4.59 4.64 -3.31
C ARG A 78 -4.47 3.48 -2.31
N LEU A 79 -3.46 2.61 -2.46
CA LEU A 79 -3.27 1.44 -1.58
C LEU A 79 -3.02 1.79 -0.10
N HIS A 80 -2.64 3.03 0.20
CA HIS A 80 -2.52 3.56 1.56
C HIS A 80 -3.88 3.82 2.24
N LEU A 81 -4.99 3.78 1.48
CA LEU A 81 -6.34 4.04 1.99
C LEU A 81 -7.19 2.76 1.94
N ASN A 82 -8.19 2.72 2.81
CA ASN A 82 -9.23 1.71 2.83
C ASN A 82 -10.32 2.04 1.81
N LYS A 83 -11.03 1.00 1.38
CA LYS A 83 -12.08 1.07 0.34
C LYS A 83 -13.22 2.05 0.61
N HIS A 84 -13.41 2.48 1.86
CA HIS A 84 -14.49 3.39 2.27
C HIS A 84 -14.05 4.85 2.34
N THR A 85 -12.76 5.13 2.16
CA THR A 85 -12.22 6.49 2.26
C THR A 85 -12.49 7.28 0.99
N ALA A 86 -13.56 8.06 1.01
CA ALA A 86 -14.01 8.87 -0.12
C ALA A 86 -13.01 9.97 -0.50
N LEU A 87 -12.49 10.69 0.50
CA LEU A 87 -11.59 11.81 0.30
C LEU A 87 -10.16 11.45 0.71
N THR A 88 -9.18 11.74 -0.14
CA THR A 88 -7.77 11.60 0.24
C THR A 88 -7.42 12.66 1.30
N PRO A 89 -6.89 12.25 2.46
CA PRO A 89 -6.47 13.19 3.49
C PRO A 89 -5.42 14.17 2.96
N LYS A 90 -5.56 15.44 3.34
CA LYS A 90 -4.54 16.46 3.11
C LYS A 90 -3.71 16.62 4.37
N PHE A 91 -2.40 16.51 4.21
CA PHE A 91 -1.43 16.74 5.28
C PHE A 91 -0.74 18.09 5.05
N PRO A 92 -0.36 18.81 6.12
CA PRO A 92 0.45 20.00 5.98
C PRO A 92 1.80 19.65 5.35
N LYS A 93 2.40 20.60 4.64
CA LYS A 93 3.77 20.47 4.17
C LYS A 93 4.69 20.75 5.35
N TYR A 94 5.64 19.85 5.56
CA TYR A 94 6.72 20.04 6.50
C TYR A 94 7.95 20.40 5.65
N GLU A 95 8.28 21.69 5.61
CA GLU A 95 9.52 22.20 5.02
C GLU A 95 10.66 22.14 6.03
#